data_AF-A0A7H0HUX2-F1
#
_entry.id   AF-A0A7H0HUX2-F1
#
_cell.length_a   1.000
_cell.length_b   1.000
_cell.length_c   1.000
_cell.angle_alpha   90.00
_cell.angle_beta   90.00
_cell.angle_gamma   90.00
#
_symmetry.space_group_name_H-M   'P 1'
#
loop_
_entity.id
_entity.type
_entity.pdbx_description
1 polymer ?
#
loop_
_entity_poly.entity_id
_entity_poly.type
_entity_poly.pdbx_seq_one_letter_code
_entity_poly.pdbx_strand_id
1 'polypeptide(L)'
;MTTTARHDHGVPYADEDLGEIDTALFTQGPAPGGEGVVVAGACPRCHGMTKTLFPWGRPGVGTKGAFSLLFGRGATRKAEDVPEPLFAEVHFCECGHPHPQGPTDTSFLGCGAVWRLRR
;
A
#
# COMPACT_ATOMS: atom_id res chain seq x y z
N MET A 1 -2.74 23.56 -6.06
CA MET A 1 -2.76 23.24 -7.50
C MET A 1 -2.37 21.77 -7.62
N THR A 2 -3.34 20.88 -7.80
CA THR A 2 -3.08 19.44 -7.94
C THR A 2 -2.69 19.20 -9.38
N THR A 3 -1.39 19.14 -9.68
CA THR A 3 -0.91 18.67 -10.97
C THR A 3 -1.36 17.21 -11.08
N THR A 4 -2.36 16.94 -11.91
CA THR A 4 -2.70 15.57 -12.29
C THR A 4 -1.52 15.05 -13.10
N ALA A 5 -0.60 14.36 -12.44
CA ALA A 5 0.51 13.72 -13.12
C ALA A 5 -0.10 12.76 -14.16
N ARG A 6 0.24 12.98 -15.43
CA ARG A 6 -0.27 12.16 -16.53
C ARG A 6 0.44 10.82 -16.49
N HIS A 7 -0.31 9.73 -16.46
CA HIS A 7 0.23 8.38 -16.55
C HIS A 7 1.06 8.21 -17.83
N ASP A 8 2.31 7.82 -17.69
CA ASP A 8 3.20 7.42 -18.77
C ASP A 8 3.10 5.91 -19.03
N HIS A 9 2.29 5.54 -20.03
CA HIS A 9 2.12 4.17 -20.50
C HIS A 9 3.32 3.66 -21.32
N GLY A 10 4.24 4.52 -21.72
CA GLY A 10 5.42 4.16 -22.50
C GLY A 10 6.57 3.60 -21.67
N VAL A 11 6.55 3.81 -20.35
CA VAL A 11 7.55 3.26 -19.42
C VAL A 11 7.54 1.73 -19.49
N PRO A 12 8.67 1.06 -19.82
CA PRO A 12 8.74 -0.39 -19.81
C PRO A 12 8.58 -0.96 -18.40
N TYR A 13 7.98 -2.13 -18.29
CA TYR A 13 7.98 -2.90 -17.05
C TYR A 13 9.42 -3.15 -16.59
N ALA A 14 9.71 -2.85 -15.33
CA ALA A 14 10.97 -3.21 -14.70
C ALA A 14 10.78 -3.33 -13.18
N ASP A 15 11.32 -4.40 -12.59
CA ASP A 15 11.42 -4.58 -11.14
C ASP A 15 12.46 -3.60 -10.59
N GLU A 16 12.02 -2.36 -10.34
CA GLU A 16 12.89 -1.24 -9.99
C GLU A 16 12.62 -0.75 -8.57
N ASP A 17 13.61 -0.83 -7.68
CA ASP A 17 13.56 -0.22 -6.35
C ASP A 17 13.94 1.26 -6.45
N LEU A 18 12.96 2.14 -6.26
CA LEU A 18 13.11 3.58 -6.30
C LEU A 18 13.66 4.16 -4.98
N GLY A 19 13.90 3.32 -3.97
CA GLY A 19 14.39 3.72 -2.67
C GLY A 19 13.32 4.41 -1.82
N GLU A 20 13.71 5.50 -1.16
CA GLU A 20 12.85 6.21 -0.21
C GLU A 20 12.22 7.47 -0.82
N ILE A 21 10.90 7.55 -0.72
CA ILE A 21 10.08 8.58 -1.36
C ILE A 21 9.34 9.39 -0.30
N ASP A 22 9.23 10.69 -0.53
CA ASP A 22 8.55 11.61 0.37
C ASP A 22 7.07 11.25 0.53
N THR A 23 6.65 11.07 1.79
CA THR A 23 5.24 10.82 2.15
C THR A 23 4.29 11.91 1.72
N ALA A 24 4.74 13.15 1.53
CA ALA A 24 3.89 14.24 1.05
C ALA A 24 3.26 13.95 -0.33
N LEU A 25 3.78 12.98 -1.09
CA LEU A 25 3.23 12.54 -2.37
C LEU A 25 2.07 11.55 -2.23
N PHE A 26 1.79 11.08 -1.01
CA PHE A 26 0.81 10.04 -0.73
C PHE A 26 -0.17 10.49 0.35
N THR A 27 -1.35 9.89 0.31
CA THR A 27 -2.41 10.07 1.30
C THR A 27 -2.65 8.75 2.02
N GLN A 28 -2.99 8.84 3.31
CA GLN A 28 -3.38 7.70 4.11
C GLN A 28 -4.72 7.97 4.78
N GLY A 29 -5.59 6.97 4.78
CA GLY A 29 -6.89 7.05 5.44
C GLY A 29 -7.44 5.68 5.80
N PRO A 30 -8.45 5.62 6.68
CA PRO A 30 -9.13 4.37 6.97
C PRO A 30 -9.77 3.81 5.70
N ALA A 31 -9.71 2.48 5.54
CA ALA A 31 -10.46 1.81 4.51
C ALA A 31 -11.97 2.00 4.74
N PRO A 32 -12.79 2.17 3.69
CA PRO A 32 -14.22 2.44 3.85
C PRO A 32 -14.98 1.38 4.65
N GLY A 33 -14.55 0.11 4.62
CA GLY A 33 -15.16 -0.98 5.38
C GLY A 33 -14.56 -1.19 6.77
N GLY A 34 -13.62 -0.34 7.21
CA GLY A 34 -12.93 -0.45 8.50
C GLY A 34 -11.94 -1.62 8.59
N GLU A 35 -11.69 -2.32 7.49
CA GLU A 35 -10.84 -3.50 7.41
C GLU A 35 -9.34 -3.21 7.46
N GLY A 36 -8.94 -1.94 7.38
CA GLY A 36 -7.54 -1.57 7.25
C GLY A 36 -7.32 -0.08 7.03
N VAL A 37 -6.14 0.21 6.48
CA VAL A 37 -5.72 1.53 6.03
C VAL A 37 -5.43 1.48 4.55
N VAL A 38 -5.90 2.50 3.85
CA VAL A 38 -5.62 2.72 2.45
C VAL A 38 -4.51 3.75 2.34
N VAL A 39 -3.49 3.43 1.55
CA VAL A 39 -2.47 4.36 1.07
C VAL A 39 -2.71 4.60 -0.41
N ALA A 40 -2.79 5.86 -0.85
CA ALA A 40 -3.05 6.23 -2.23
C ALA A 40 -2.19 7.41 -2.70
N GLY A 41 -1.73 7.36 -3.95
CA GLY A 41 -0.91 8.41 -4.55
C GLY A 41 -0.60 8.11 -6.01
N ALA A 42 0.28 8.89 -6.63
CA ALA A 42 0.79 8.60 -7.96
C ALA A 42 2.08 7.76 -7.87
N CYS A 43 2.22 6.76 -8.74
CA CYS A 43 3.46 6.02 -8.89
C CYS A 43 4.59 7.00 -9.27
N PRO A 44 5.73 7.02 -8.55
CA PRO A 44 6.80 7.98 -8.83
C PRO A 44 7.55 7.72 -10.13
N ARG A 45 7.34 6.54 -10.74
CA ARG A 45 7.94 6.14 -12.03
C ARG A 45 7.01 6.38 -13.21
N CYS A 46 5.84 5.74 -13.22
CA CYS A 46 4.90 5.85 -14.34
C CYS A 46 3.82 6.92 -14.16
N HIS A 47 3.73 7.56 -13.00
CA HIS A 47 2.72 8.57 -12.68
C HIS A 47 1.25 8.06 -12.70
N GLY A 48 1.04 6.75 -12.85
CA GLY A 48 -0.28 6.14 -12.72
C GLY A 48 -0.74 6.16 -11.26
N MET A 49 -2.05 6.35 -11.03
CA MET A 49 -2.62 6.33 -9.68
C MET A 49 -2.52 4.92 -9.09
N THR A 50 -1.93 4.80 -7.90
CA THR A 50 -1.80 3.57 -7.13
C THR A 50 -2.59 3.66 -5.83
N LYS A 51 -3.13 2.53 -5.36
CA LYS A 51 -3.93 2.44 -4.13
C LYS A 51 -3.77 1.07 -3.50
N THR A 52 -3.12 1.02 -2.34
CA THR A 52 -2.85 -0.21 -1.60
C THR A 52 -3.69 -0.25 -0.32
N LEU A 53 -4.31 -1.40 -0.04
CA LEU A 53 -4.97 -1.68 1.23
C LEU A 53 -4.04 -2.47 2.14
N PHE A 54 -3.73 -1.91 3.31
CA PHE A 54 -3.05 -2.58 4.40
C PHE A 54 -4.11 -3.02 5.42
N PRO A 55 -4.51 -4.30 5.42
CA PRO A 55 -5.57 -4.79 6.31
C PRO A 55 -5.08 -4.80 7.76
N TRP A 56 -5.96 -4.43 8.68
CA TRP A 56 -5.72 -4.67 10.09
C TRP A 56 -5.76 -6.17 10.36
N GLY A 57 -4.90 -6.64 11.27
CA GLY A 57 -4.97 -8.01 11.76
C GLY A 57 -6.39 -8.29 12.25
N ARG A 58 -7.05 -9.29 11.66
CA ARG A 58 -8.43 -9.65 12.03
C ARG A 58 -8.47 -10.04 13.52
N PRO A 59 -9.25 -9.34 14.36
CA PRO A 59 -9.49 -9.77 15.73
C PRO A 59 -10.07 -11.20 15.73
N GLY A 60 -9.45 -12.12 16.47
CA GLY A 60 -9.96 -13.49 16.65
C GLY A 60 -9.38 -14.59 15.75
N VAL A 61 -8.43 -14.29 14.86
CA VAL A 61 -7.77 -15.31 14.00
C VAL A 61 -6.44 -15.81 14.58
N GLY A 62 -6.01 -15.26 15.73
CA GLY A 62 -4.87 -15.78 16.49
C GLY A 62 -5.28 -16.95 17.38
N THR A 63 -4.84 -18.16 17.05
CA THR A 63 -5.12 -19.41 17.80
C THR A 63 -4.33 -19.56 19.11
N LYS A 64 -4.03 -18.47 19.83
CA LYS A 64 -3.38 -18.58 21.14
C LYS A 64 -4.39 -18.79 22.26
N GLY A 65 -4.89 -20.02 22.33
CA GLY A 65 -5.33 -20.68 23.56
C GLY A 65 -6.67 -20.21 24.16
N ALA A 66 -7.34 -21.16 24.83
CA ALA A 66 -8.67 -21.04 25.45
C ALA A 66 -8.85 -19.90 26.49
N PHE A 67 -7.83 -19.08 26.75
CA PHE A 67 -7.90 -17.93 27.67
C PHE A 67 -8.34 -16.61 27.01
N SER A 68 -8.40 -16.53 25.67
CA SER A 68 -8.84 -15.32 24.96
C SER A 68 -10.31 -14.95 25.21
N LEU A 69 -11.16 -15.92 25.56
CA LEU A 69 -12.59 -15.70 25.78
C LEU A 69 -12.91 -15.08 27.16
N LEU A 70 -11.99 -15.16 28.12
CA LEU A 70 -12.20 -14.69 29.49
C LEU A 70 -11.79 -13.22 29.73
N PHE A 71 -10.94 -12.62 28.87
CA PHE A 71 -10.40 -11.26 29.10
C PHE A 71 -10.39 -10.33 27.86
N GLY A 72 -11.05 -10.70 26.76
CA GLY A 72 -10.78 -10.07 25.46
C GLY A 72 -11.80 -9.05 24.93
N ARG A 73 -12.59 -8.35 25.75
CA ARG A 73 -13.42 -7.22 25.25
C ARG A 73 -12.57 -5.95 25.13
N GLY A 74 -11.45 -6.05 24.41
CA GLY A 74 -10.58 -4.93 24.10
C GLY A 74 -11.01 -4.34 22.77
N ALA A 75 -11.66 -3.18 22.80
CA ALA A 75 -11.65 -2.28 21.66
C ALA A 75 -10.22 -2.24 21.12
N THR A 76 -10.05 -2.43 19.82
CA THR A 76 -8.78 -2.30 19.11
C THR A 76 -8.23 -0.91 19.40
N ARG A 77 -7.47 -0.82 20.48
CA ARG A 77 -6.76 0.37 20.89
C ARG A 77 -5.78 0.60 19.76
N LYS A 78 -6.01 1.69 19.02
CA LYS A 78 -5.04 2.30 18.11
C LYS A 78 -3.69 2.24 18.83
N ALA A 79 -2.85 1.30 18.44
CA ALA A 79 -1.58 1.07 19.11
C ALA A 79 -0.71 2.27 18.71
N GLU A 80 -0.50 3.17 19.68
CA GLU A 80 0.20 4.44 19.48
C GLU A 80 1.69 4.24 19.12
N ASP A 81 2.19 2.99 19.20
CA ASP A 81 3.57 2.58 18.89
C ASP A 81 3.72 1.66 17.65
N VAL A 82 2.64 1.34 16.93
CA VAL A 82 2.78 0.59 15.66
C VAL A 82 3.23 1.57 14.59
N PRO A 83 4.37 1.32 13.88
CA PRO A 83 4.80 2.21 12.81
C PRO A 83 3.67 2.36 11.80
N GLU A 84 3.32 3.61 11.51
CA GLU A 84 2.24 4.00 10.62
C GLU A 84 2.42 3.24 9.29
N PRO A 85 1.39 2.51 8.78
CA PRO A 85 1.54 1.60 7.63
C PRO A 85 2.21 2.22 6.40
N LEU A 86 2.11 3.54 6.22
CA LEU A 86 2.88 4.30 5.24
C LEU A 86 4.39 4.02 5.33
N PHE A 87 4.98 4.08 6.53
CA PHE A 87 6.43 4.00 6.74
C PHE A 87 6.94 2.57 6.98
N ALA A 88 6.08 1.67 7.43
CA ALA A 88 6.48 0.30 7.78
C ALA A 88 6.62 -0.62 6.56
N GLU A 89 5.90 -0.31 5.48
CA GLU A 89 5.67 -1.25 4.38
C GLU A 89 6.39 -0.85 3.10
N VAL A 90 6.65 -1.86 2.26
CA VAL A 90 7.09 -1.65 0.88
C VAL A 90 5.86 -1.45 0.01
N HIS A 91 5.87 -0.39 -0.78
CA HIS A 91 4.80 -0.04 -1.70
C HIS A 91 5.16 -0.47 -3.11
N PHE A 92 4.15 -0.82 -3.89
CA PHE A 92 4.29 -1.28 -5.26
C PHE A 92 3.46 -0.41 -6.19
N CYS A 93 3.85 -0.34 -7.46
CA CYS A 93 2.99 0.26 -8.47
C CYS A 93 1.78 -0.63 -8.73
N GLU A 94 0.60 -0.16 -8.32
CA GLU A 94 -0.70 -0.79 -8.58
C GLU A 94 -1.54 0.08 -9.54
N CYS A 95 -0.91 0.65 -10.58
CA CYS A 95 -1.60 1.52 -11.52
C CYS A 95 -2.65 0.80 -12.38
N GLY A 96 -2.61 -0.54 -12.44
CA GLY A 96 -3.58 -1.37 -13.14
C GLY A 96 -3.53 -1.29 -14.68
N HIS A 97 -2.44 -0.77 -15.25
CA HIS A 97 -2.26 -0.68 -16.70
C HIS A 97 -1.10 -1.55 -17.19
N PRO A 98 -1.20 -2.11 -18.41
CA PRO A 98 -0.09 -2.84 -19.02
C PRO A 98 1.04 -1.88 -19.38
N HIS A 99 2.27 -2.33 -19.14
CA HIS A 99 3.50 -1.66 -19.54
C HIS A 99 4.27 -2.52 -20.56
N PRO A 100 4.98 -1.91 -21.53
CA PRO A 100 5.80 -2.65 -22.49
C PRO A 100 6.78 -3.61 -21.81
N GLN A 101 7.08 -4.75 -22.45
CA GLN A 101 8.02 -5.76 -21.93
C GLN A 101 7.60 -6.41 -20.60
N GLY A 102 6.35 -6.20 -20.16
CA GLY A 102 5.78 -6.88 -19.02
C GLY A 102 5.64 -8.40 -19.25
N PRO A 103 5.73 -9.22 -18.20
CA PRO A 103 5.52 -10.66 -18.29
C PRO A 103 4.13 -10.99 -18.84
N THR A 104 4.02 -11.99 -19.71
CA THR A 104 2.76 -12.38 -20.36
C THR A 104 1.77 -13.10 -19.44
N ASP A 105 2.24 -13.57 -18.28
CA ASP A 105 1.53 -14.42 -17.32
C ASP A 105 1.32 -13.76 -15.95
N THR A 106 1.79 -12.53 -15.77
CA THR A 106 1.60 -11.77 -14.53
C THR A 106 0.29 -11.00 -14.57
N SER A 107 -0.49 -11.09 -13.48
CA SER A 107 -1.61 -10.18 -13.22
C SER A 107 -1.09 -8.75 -13.36
N PHE A 108 -1.52 -7.99 -14.36
CA PHE A 108 -1.02 -6.64 -14.62
C PHE A 108 -1.29 -5.71 -13.42
N LEU A 109 -0.34 -5.63 -12.48
CA LEU A 109 -0.45 -4.78 -11.30
C LEU A 109 0.02 -3.35 -11.61
N GLY A 110 1.13 -3.19 -12.34
CA GLY A 110 1.64 -1.88 -12.73
C GLY A 110 3.00 -1.96 -13.43
N CYS A 111 3.82 -0.91 -13.28
CA CYS A 111 5.10 -0.80 -14.00
C CYS A 111 6.27 -1.60 -13.39
N GLY A 112 6.06 -2.32 -12.29
CA GLY A 112 7.10 -3.08 -11.58
C GLY A 112 7.92 -2.27 -10.55
N ALA A 113 7.65 -0.97 -10.41
CA ALA A 113 8.34 -0.15 -9.42
C ALA A 113 7.95 -0.51 -7.99
N VAL A 114 8.94 -0.49 -7.09
CA VAL A 114 8.79 -0.62 -5.64
C VAL A 114 9.47 0.54 -4.91
N TRP A 115 8.94 0.92 -3.75
CA TRP A 115 9.53 1.99 -2.94
C TRP A 115 9.17 1.86 -1.47
N ARG A 116 9.89 2.60 -0.63
CA ARG A 116 9.55 2.85 0.78
C ARG A 116 9.21 4.32 0.95
N LEU A 117 8.39 4.64 1.94
CA LEU A 117 8.07 6.02 2.25
C LEU A 117 8.92 6.54 3.41
N ARG A 118 9.32 7.80 3.32
CA ARG A 118 10.04 8.54 4.36
C ARG A 118 9.37 9.87 4.66
N ARG A 119 9.67 10.42 5.84
CA ARG A 119 9.27 11.78 6.24
C ARG A 119 10.17 12.85 5.62
#